data_AF-A0A4V2LZL9-F1
#
_entry.id   AF-A0A4V2LZL9-F1
#
_cell.length_a   1.000
_cell.length_b   1.000
_cell.length_c   1.000
_cell.angle_alpha   90.00
_cell.angle_beta   90.00
_cell.angle_gamma   90.00
#
_symmetry.space_group_name_H-M   'P 1'
#
loop_
_entity.id
_entity.type
_entity.pdbx_description
1 polymer ?
#
loop_
_entity_poly.entity_id
_entity_poly.type
_entity_poly.pdbx_seq_one_letter_code
_entity_poly.pdbx_strand_id
1 'polypeptide(L)' 'MQEAKQHFSELIRAVRTDGPQFVTRHGQQVAVVLDIVDYRRMIGVELVDFKSFLASAPDLSGLEIERSTEPARQVDFE' A
#
# COMPACT_ATOMS: atom_id res chain seq x y z
N MET A 1 33.01 -0.92 16.64
CA MET A 1 31.56 -0.87 16.99
C MET A 1 30.84 0.36 16.47
N GLN A 2 31.50 1.53 16.37
CA GLN A 2 30.86 2.76 15.88
C GLN A 2 30.57 2.75 14.36
N GLU A 3 31.46 2.21 13.54
CA GLU A 3 31.30 2.19 12.06
C GLU A 3 30.07 1.40 11.59
N ALA A 4 29.84 0.20 12.13
CA ALA A 4 28.65 -0.60 11.79
C ALA A 4 27.33 0.14 12.13
N LYS A 5 27.35 1.01 13.14
CA LYS A 5 26.19 1.82 13.56
C LYS A 5 26.00 3.06 12.67
N GLN A 6 27.10 3.64 12.16
CA GLN A 6 27.05 4.75 11.19
C GLN A 6 26.43 4.31 9.86
N HIS A 7 26.89 3.20 9.29
CA HIS A 7 26.35 2.70 8.02
C HIS A 7 24.88 2.29 8.11
N PHE A 8 24.42 1.81 9.26
CA PHE A 8 23.01 1.52 9.45
C PHE A 8 22.15 2.79 9.41
N SER A 9 22.62 3.90 9.98
CA SER A 9 21.87 5.17 9.96
C SER A 9 21.77 5.75 8.55
N GLU A 10 22.83 5.64 7.77
CA GLU A 10 22.85 6.03 6.35
C GLU A 10 21.93 5.16 5.51
N LEU A 11 21.97 3.83 5.73
CA LEU A 11 21.07 2.88 5.07
C LEU A 11 19.59 3.24 5.30
N ILE A 12 19.20 3.57 6.54
CA ILE A 12 17.83 3.97 6.84
C ILE A 12 17.44 5.28 6.13
N ARG A 13 18.36 6.23 5.96
CA ARG A 13 18.11 7.46 5.20
C ARG A 13 17.91 7.15 3.72
N ALA A 14 18.81 6.34 3.14
CA ALA A 14 18.73 5.93 1.73
C ALA A 14 17.43 5.17 1.43
N VAL A 15 16.95 4.32 2.35
CA VAL A 15 15.65 3.64 2.18
C VAL A 15 14.49 4.63 2.01
N ARG A 16 14.54 5.77 2.72
CA ARG A 16 13.50 6.80 2.67
C ARG A 16 13.59 7.71 1.45
N THR A 17 14.80 8.00 0.96
CA THR A 17 15.03 8.94 -0.15
C THR A 17 15.15 8.25 -1.50
N ASP A 18 15.81 7.10 -1.53
CA ASP A 18 16.26 6.43 -2.74
C ASP A 18 15.48 5.11 -2.98
N GLY A 19 14.68 4.68 -1.98
CA GLY A 19 13.84 3.50 -2.05
C GLY A 19 14.50 2.22 -1.51
N PRO A 20 13.90 1.04 -1.75
CA PRO A 20 14.34 -0.25 -1.22
C PRO A 20 15.84 -0.52 -1.41
N GLN A 21 16.52 -0.97 -0.35
CA GLN A 21 17.95 -1.25 -0.37
C GLN A 21 18.22 -2.75 -0.21
N PHE A 22 18.95 -3.34 -1.16
CA PHE A 22 19.30 -4.76 -1.11
C PHE A 22 20.57 -5.01 -0.30
N VAL A 23 20.53 -6.02 0.56
CA VAL A 23 21.69 -6.50 1.31
C VAL A 23 22.22 -7.75 0.62
N THR A 24 23.50 -7.73 0.26
CA THR A 24 24.17 -8.85 -0.41
C THR A 24 25.15 -9.58 0.51
N ARG A 25 25.24 -10.90 0.37
CA ARG A 25 26.27 -11.74 0.97
C ARG A 25 26.94 -12.57 -0.12
N HIS A 26 28.27 -12.50 -0.24
CA HIS A 26 29.03 -13.14 -1.33
C HIS A 26 28.49 -12.81 -2.74
N GLY A 27 28.08 -11.54 -2.96
CA GLY A 27 27.54 -11.07 -4.24
C GLY A 27 26.10 -11.50 -4.52
N GLN A 28 25.46 -12.25 -3.63
CA GLN A 28 24.06 -12.69 -3.76
C GLN A 28 23.16 -11.84 -2.87
N GLN A 29 22.01 -11.41 -3.38
CA GLN A 29 21.00 -10.72 -2.55
C GLN A 29 20.42 -11.70 -1.53
N VAL A 30 20.45 -11.32 -0.24
CA VAL A 30 19.97 -12.16 0.87
C VAL A 30 18.86 -11.52 1.68
N ALA A 31 18.74 -10.19 1.64
CA ALA A 31 17.68 -9.44 2.29
C ALA A 31 17.43 -8.11 1.55
N VAL A 32 16.30 -7.49 1.84
CA VAL A 32 15.98 -6.13 1.40
C VAL A 32 15.47 -5.35 2.61
N VAL A 33 15.86 -4.07 2.71
CA VAL A 33 15.32 -3.13 3.69
C VAL A 33 14.32 -2.24 2.97
N LEU A 34 13.10 -2.18 3.49
CA LEU A 34 11.97 -1.42 2.96
C LEU A 34 11.57 -0.33 3.95
N ASP A 35 10.96 0.75 3.46
CA ASP A 35 10.23 1.66 4.35
C ASP A 35 9.06 0.90 4.99
N ILE A 36 8.74 1.26 6.24
CA ILE A 36 7.68 0.58 6.99
C ILE A 36 6.31 0.74 6.32
N VAL A 37 6.05 1.86 5.64
CA VAL A 37 4.81 2.11 4.91
C VAL A 37 4.69 1.15 3.72
N ASP A 38 5.77 0.98 2.96
CA ASP A 38 5.77 0.07 1.81
C ASP A 38 5.62 -1.38 2.24
N TYR A 39 6.31 -1.78 3.31
CA TYR A 39 6.14 -3.10 3.90
C TYR A 39 4.68 -3.34 4.31
N ARG A 40 4.07 -2.41 5.05
CA ARG A 40 2.68 -2.53 5.52
C ARG A 40 1.66 -2.57 4.39
N ARG A 41 1.86 -1.78 3.32
CA ARG A 41 1.05 -1.86 2.10
C ARG A 41 1.17 -3.23 1.43
N MET A 42 2.38 -3.75 1.31
CA MET A 42 2.65 -5.05 0.70
C MET A 42 1.99 -6.21 1.46
N ILE A 43 1.99 -6.17 2.80
CA ILE A 43 1.33 -7.20 3.62
C ILE A 43 -0.14 -6.91 3.93
N GLY A 44 -0.71 -5.83 3.38
CA GLY A 44 -2.12 -5.47 3.56
C GLY A 44 -2.52 -5.04 4.97
N VAL A 45 -1.56 -4.63 5.82
CA VAL A 45 -1.84 -4.26 7.22
C VAL A 45 -2.48 -2.87 7.35
N GLU A 46 -2.26 -1.98 6.38
CA GLU A 46 -2.81 -0.60 6.41
C GLU A 46 -4.01 -0.38 5.48
N LEU A 47 -4.44 -1.41 4.74
CA LEU A 47 -5.65 -1.31 3.95
C LEU A 47 -6.83 -1.58 4.87
N VAL A 48 -7.68 -0.56 5.07
CA VAL A 48 -9.04 -0.79 5.58
C VAL A 48 -9.62 -1.90 4.71
N ASP A 49 -10.05 -3.00 5.34
CA ASP A 49 -10.60 -4.10 4.57
C ASP A 49 -11.76 -3.58 3.71
N PHE A 50 -11.89 -4.09 2.49
CA PHE A 50 -12.83 -3.54 1.52
C PHE A 50 -14.25 -3.43 2.09
N LYS A 51 -14.65 -4.38 2.94
CA LYS A 51 -15.95 -4.36 3.60
C LYS A 51 -16.07 -3.23 4.61
N SER A 52 -15.07 -3.03 5.48
CA SER A 52 -15.04 -1.89 6.41
C SER A 52 -14.96 -0.56 5.69
N PHE A 53 -14.27 -0.48 4.55
CA PHE A 53 -14.26 0.72 3.72
C PHE A 53 -15.67 1.03 3.19
N LEU A 54 -16.37 0.04 2.62
CA LEU A 54 -17.76 0.22 2.18
C LEU A 54 -18.70 0.56 3.34
N ALA A 55 -18.48 -0.03 4.52
CA ALA A 55 -19.26 0.24 5.72
C ALA A 55 -18.95 1.60 6.36
N SER A 56 -17.83 2.24 6.00
CA SER A 56 -17.47 3.59 6.44
C SER A 56 -18.19 4.70 5.68
N ALA A 57 -19.06 4.36 4.73
CA ALA A 57 -19.86 5.32 4.00
C ALA A 57 -20.68 6.22 4.96
N PRO A 58 -20.84 7.52 4.64
CA PRO A 58 -21.74 8.40 5.38
C PRO A 58 -23.16 7.84 5.45
N ASP A 59 -23.94 8.29 6.43
CA ASP A 59 -25.36 7.94 6.49
C ASP A 59 -26.07 8.39 5.21
N LEU A 60 -26.63 7.41 4.48
CA LEU A 60 -27.34 7.62 3.22
C LEU A 60 -28.85 7.78 3.43
N SER A 61 -29.35 7.72 4.68
CA SER A 61 -30.77 7.83 4.98
C SER A 61 -31.41 9.15 4.50
N GLY A 62 -30.61 10.20 4.35
CA GLY A 62 -31.04 11.50 3.82
C GLY A 62 -31.05 11.61 2.29
N LEU A 63 -30.68 10.57 1.56
CA LEU A 63 -30.70 10.55 0.09
C LEU A 63 -31.93 9.78 -0.40
N GLU A 64 -32.66 10.35 -1.36
CA GLU A 64 -33.71 9.65 -2.10
C GLU A 64 -33.08 8.71 -3.13
N ILE A 65 -32.67 7.52 -2.68
CA ILE A 65 -32.10 6.49 -3.55
C ILE A 65 -33.20 5.48 -3.91
N GLU A 66 -33.69 5.56 -5.14
CA GLU A 66 -34.57 4.55 -5.71
C GLU A 66 -33.85 3.73 -6.78
N ARG A 67 -34.25 2.47 -6.91
CA ARG A 67 -33.75 1.63 -8.00
C ARG A 67 -34.33 2.17 -9.30
N SER A 68 -33.47 2.67 -10.18
CA SER A 68 -33.87 3.09 -11.53
C SER A 68 -34.52 1.91 -12.27
N THR A 69 -35.67 2.19 -12.89
CA THR A 69 -36.39 1.27 -13.78
C THR A 69 -36.00 1.46 -15.24
N GLU A 70 -35.13 2.44 -15.52
CA GLU A 70 -34.64 2.68 -16.87
C GLU A 70 -33.87 1.46 -17.37
N PRO A 71 -34.06 1.07 -18.63
CA PRO A 71 -33.26 0.01 -19.23
C PRO A 71 -31.79 0.40 -19.20
N ALA A 72 -30.92 -0.57 -18.94
CA ALA A 72 -29.48 -0.36 -19.01
C ALA A 72 -29.11 0.25 -20.37
N ARG A 73 -28.13 1.16 -20.38
CA ARG A 73 -27.60 1.69 -21.64
C ARG A 73 -27.15 0.53 -22.52
N GLN A 74 -27.42 0.62 -23.82
CA GLN A 74 -26.79 -0.31 -24.76
C GLN A 74 -25.27 -0.10 -24.68
N VAL A 75 -24.55 -1.20 -24.45
CA VAL A 75 -23.09 -1.25 -24.50
C VAL A 75 -22.75 -2.13 -25.69
N ASP A 76 -21.98 -1.59 -26.62
CA ASP A 76 -21.43 -2.38 -27.71
C ASP A 76 -20.24 -3.16 -27.16
N PHE A 77 -20.27 -4.48 -27.31
CA PHE A 77 -19.22 -5.40 -26.90
C PHE A 77 -18.53 -5.92 -28.17
N GLU A 78 -17.88 -5.02 -28.90
CA GLU A 78 -16.93 -5.42 -29.96
C GLU A 78 -15.64 -6.00 -29.36
#